data_AF-A0A967HYC5-F1
#
_entry.id   AF-A0A967HYC5-F1
#
_cell.length_a   1.000
_cell.length_b   1.000
_cell.length_c   1.000
_cell.angle_alpha   90.00
_cell.angle_beta   90.00
_cell.angle_gamma   90.00
#
_symmetry.space_group_name_H-M   'P 1'
#
loop_
_entity.id
_entity.type
_entity.pdbx_description
1 polymer ?
#
loop_
_entity_poly.entity_id
_entity_poly.type
_entity_poly.pdbx_seq_one_letter_code
_entity_poly.pdbx_strand_id
1 'polypeptide(L)'
;TFFTRVNSLRQNIAASLSGPQRQIDNLFLLWGKRLVRPRLLQNIWALRVSLYLNDLPLEECEQRFSEATELLEPADHQRLARGKGLAITFLPPTIARLQVHETLRWYRKKKVGHARLLSWLWALIETGEKWLRSERLESLVLPIIDKVFISSQRDQDLTYLPLFVQLFSRMDSAPLFLLIDDTSRAAHPSLQLAIDRWRQQYDFHGLGVYDSQADPEDEPFETILSRSSRVNLFALRPLTQVHNPLSLNTLLTTRPQSFLSPTEYDSSWKDNLPFLYHGTQVAPFAGAWKQAEQFSPTLLTSAGPMAFGTYYRHRLRQLALERLGFAREKSRADDSHSSLHHLWREYAQLANLL
;
A
#
# COMPACT_ATOMS: atom_id res chain seq x y z
N THR A 1 11.75 -10.44 -23.50
CA THR A 1 12.29 -10.19 -22.13
C THR A 1 11.31 -10.69 -21.07
N PHE A 2 11.65 -10.65 -19.77
CA PHE A 2 10.73 -11.02 -18.66
C PHE A 2 9.36 -10.37 -18.83
N PHE A 3 9.37 -9.05 -19.02
CA PHE A 3 8.15 -8.27 -19.12
C PHE A 3 7.37 -8.44 -20.42
N THR A 4 7.99 -8.86 -21.53
CA THR A 4 7.25 -9.28 -22.73
C THR A 4 6.36 -10.48 -22.40
N ARG A 5 6.89 -11.45 -21.65
CA ARG A 5 6.13 -12.64 -21.23
C ARG A 5 5.02 -12.28 -20.23
N VAL A 6 5.31 -11.41 -19.26
CA VAL A 6 4.30 -10.89 -18.32
C VAL A 6 3.15 -10.21 -19.08
N ASN A 7 3.46 -9.35 -20.05
CA ASN A 7 2.44 -8.64 -20.85
C ASN A 7 1.53 -9.59 -21.64
N SER A 8 2.13 -10.61 -22.29
CA SER A 8 1.38 -11.62 -23.05
C SER A 8 0.49 -12.46 -22.14
N LEU A 9 1.04 -12.94 -21.02
CA LEU A 9 0.32 -13.76 -20.06
C LEU A 9 -0.84 -12.99 -19.40
N ARG A 10 -0.64 -11.72 -19.09
CA ARG A 10 -1.69 -10.84 -18.53
C ARG A 10 -2.94 -10.79 -19.40
N GLN A 11 -2.79 -10.72 -20.72
CA GLN A 11 -3.94 -10.66 -21.64
C GLN A 11 -4.79 -11.93 -21.54
N ASN A 12 -4.16 -13.08 -21.39
CA ASN A 12 -4.83 -14.37 -21.20
C ASN A 12 -5.47 -14.47 -19.81
N ILE A 13 -4.76 -14.03 -18.77
CA ILE A 13 -5.28 -14.03 -17.39
C ILE A 13 -6.50 -13.13 -17.27
N ALA A 14 -6.47 -11.92 -17.85
CA ALA A 14 -7.60 -10.99 -17.82
C ALA A 14 -8.89 -11.60 -18.39
N ALA A 15 -8.79 -12.50 -19.38
CA ALA A 15 -9.94 -13.24 -19.90
C ALA A 15 -10.40 -14.37 -18.95
N SER A 16 -9.47 -15.05 -18.28
CA SER A 16 -9.74 -16.15 -17.34
C SER A 16 -10.25 -15.73 -15.95
N LEU A 17 -9.93 -14.50 -15.51
CA LEU A 17 -10.39 -13.96 -14.21
C LEU A 17 -11.90 -13.64 -14.17
N SER A 18 -12.63 -13.93 -15.25
CA SER A 18 -14.09 -13.87 -15.32
C SER A 18 -14.79 -14.87 -14.37
N GLY A 19 -14.14 -15.99 -14.02
CA GLY A 19 -14.65 -16.98 -13.05
C GLY A 19 -14.69 -16.48 -11.59
N PRO A 20 -13.59 -15.94 -11.01
CA PRO A 20 -13.56 -15.39 -9.66
C PRO A 20 -14.00 -13.92 -9.53
N GLN A 21 -14.74 -13.37 -10.50
CA GLN A 21 -15.09 -11.95 -10.56
C GLN A 21 -15.67 -11.41 -9.24
N ARG A 22 -16.56 -12.16 -8.59
CA ARG A 22 -17.16 -11.78 -7.30
C ARG A 22 -16.13 -11.61 -6.17
N GLN A 23 -15.08 -12.43 -6.14
CA GLN A 23 -14.03 -12.30 -5.14
C GLN A 23 -13.11 -11.12 -5.40
N ILE A 24 -12.82 -10.84 -6.68
CA ILE A 24 -12.07 -9.66 -7.10
C ILE A 24 -12.83 -8.38 -6.71
N ASP A 25 -14.13 -8.34 -6.98
CA ASP A 25 -14.98 -7.21 -6.63
C ASP A 25 -15.09 -7.04 -5.11
N ASN A 26 -15.23 -8.14 -4.37
CA ASN A 26 -15.22 -8.13 -2.90
C ASN A 26 -13.88 -7.61 -2.34
N LEU A 27 -12.76 -8.04 -2.92
CA LEU A 27 -11.43 -7.57 -2.51
C LEU A 27 -11.28 -6.06 -2.75
N PHE A 28 -11.74 -5.57 -3.89
CA PHE A 28 -11.75 -4.13 -4.18
C PHE A 28 -12.66 -3.35 -3.22
N LEU A 29 -13.85 -3.88 -2.90
CA LEU A 29 -14.75 -3.27 -1.95
C LEU A 29 -14.14 -3.18 -0.56
N LEU A 30 -13.48 -4.24 -0.09
CA LEU A 30 -12.76 -4.25 1.19
C LEU A 30 -11.62 -3.22 1.17
N TRP A 31 -10.85 -3.14 0.08
CA TRP A 31 -9.85 -2.09 -0.11
C TRP A 31 -10.46 -0.69 -0.04
N GLY A 32 -11.61 -0.47 -0.67
CA GLY A 32 -12.33 0.80 -0.65
C GLY A 32 -12.84 1.17 0.75
N LYS A 33 -13.45 0.21 1.47
CA LYS A 33 -13.91 0.41 2.85
C LYS A 33 -12.77 0.71 3.80
N ARG A 34 -11.62 0.08 3.59
CA ARG A 34 -10.42 0.25 4.40
C ARG A 34 -9.71 1.58 4.12
N LEU A 35 -9.51 1.92 2.84
CA LEU A 35 -8.66 3.06 2.48
C LEU A 35 -9.40 4.33 2.10
N VAL A 36 -10.55 4.21 1.44
CA VAL A 36 -11.26 5.35 0.86
C VAL A 36 -12.35 5.86 1.78
N ARG A 37 -13.19 4.97 2.33
CA ARG A 37 -14.33 5.32 3.21
C ARG A 37 -13.92 6.26 4.35
N PRO A 38 -12.84 6.04 5.11
CA PRO A 38 -12.49 6.93 6.23
C PRO A 38 -12.14 8.34 5.77
N ARG A 39 -11.40 8.47 4.67
CA ARG A 39 -11.04 9.77 4.11
C ARG A 39 -12.23 10.48 3.51
N LEU A 40 -13.11 9.74 2.84
CA LEU A 40 -14.34 10.26 2.27
C LEU A 40 -15.28 10.78 3.35
N LEU A 41 -15.44 10.05 4.46
CA LEU A 41 -16.17 10.49 5.65
C LEU A 41 -15.62 11.81 6.20
N GLN A 42 -14.29 11.91 6.37
CA GLN A 42 -13.66 13.15 6.84
C GLN A 42 -13.87 14.32 5.87
N ASN A 43 -13.77 14.09 4.57
CA ASN A 43 -13.94 15.16 3.58
C ASN A 43 -15.39 15.62 3.47
N ILE A 44 -16.37 14.70 3.54
CA ILE A 44 -17.80 15.05 3.57
C ILE A 44 -18.13 15.80 4.86
N TRP A 45 -17.56 15.39 5.99
CA TRP A 45 -17.70 16.11 7.26
C TRP A 45 -17.13 17.53 7.17
N ALA A 46 -15.91 17.69 6.66
CA ALA A 46 -15.30 18.99 6.47
C ALA A 46 -16.14 19.86 5.52
N LEU A 47 -16.69 19.29 4.45
CA LEU A 47 -17.62 20.00 3.56
C LEU A 47 -18.87 20.44 4.31
N ARG A 48 -19.52 19.55 5.07
CA ARG A 48 -20.74 19.87 5.84
C ARG A 48 -20.50 21.02 6.82
N VAL A 49 -19.40 20.97 7.59
CA VAL A 49 -18.99 22.03 8.50
C VAL A 49 -18.74 23.34 7.74
N SER A 50 -18.02 23.27 6.62
CA SER A 50 -17.70 24.45 5.82
C SER A 50 -18.95 25.11 5.25
N LEU A 51 -19.92 24.33 4.76
CA LEU A 51 -21.19 24.85 4.25
C LEU A 51 -22.01 25.47 5.38
N TYR A 52 -22.14 24.76 6.51
CA TYR A 52 -22.89 25.25 7.67
C TYR A 52 -22.37 26.59 8.19
N LEU A 53 -21.05 26.74 8.32
CA LEU A 53 -20.43 27.96 8.83
C LEU A 53 -20.45 29.15 7.85
N ASN A 54 -20.77 28.90 6.58
CA ASN A 54 -20.89 29.93 5.55
C ASN A 54 -22.35 30.15 5.12
N ASP A 55 -23.31 29.66 5.90
CA ASP A 55 -24.76 29.74 5.61
C ASP A 55 -25.11 29.22 4.20
N LEU A 56 -24.43 28.15 3.77
CA LEU A 56 -24.65 27.52 2.47
C LEU A 56 -25.53 26.26 2.59
N PRO A 57 -26.28 25.91 1.52
CA PRO A 57 -27.19 24.77 1.52
C PRO A 57 -26.46 23.43 1.74
N LEU A 58 -27.04 22.54 2.56
CA LEU A 58 -26.44 21.25 2.93
C LEU A 58 -26.84 20.09 2.00
N GLU A 59 -27.75 20.32 1.05
CA GLU A 59 -28.23 19.34 0.06
C GLU A 59 -27.06 18.80 -0.79
N GLU A 60 -26.01 19.59 -0.97
CA GLU A 60 -24.79 19.14 -1.62
C GLU A 60 -24.16 17.95 -0.87
N CYS A 61 -24.17 17.95 0.47
CA CYS A 61 -23.65 16.83 1.25
C CYS A 61 -24.47 15.55 1.02
N GLU A 62 -25.79 15.68 0.87
CA GLU A 62 -26.70 14.57 0.59
C GLU A 62 -26.44 13.96 -0.80
N GLN A 63 -26.19 14.82 -1.80
CA GLN A 63 -25.77 14.38 -3.12
C GLN A 63 -24.44 13.62 -3.07
N ARG A 64 -23.44 14.16 -2.36
CA ARG A 64 -22.13 13.50 -2.23
C ARG A 64 -22.20 12.17 -1.48
N PHE A 65 -23.07 12.08 -0.47
CA PHE A 65 -23.33 10.82 0.22
C PHE A 65 -23.96 9.79 -0.74
N SER A 66 -24.96 10.22 -1.54
CA SER A 66 -25.63 9.37 -2.52
C SER A 66 -24.68 8.83 -3.60
N GLU A 67 -23.74 9.67 -4.07
CA GLU A 67 -22.67 9.28 -5.00
C GLU A 67 -21.70 8.23 -4.42
N ALA A 68 -21.69 8.04 -3.11
CA ALA A 68 -20.73 7.25 -2.36
C ALA A 68 -21.34 6.02 -1.65
N THR A 69 -22.58 5.66 -1.97
CA THR A 69 -23.34 4.57 -1.33
C THR A 69 -22.69 3.19 -1.41
N GLU A 70 -21.79 2.97 -2.38
CA GLU A 70 -20.98 1.75 -2.44
C GLU A 70 -19.98 1.64 -1.27
N LEU A 71 -19.50 2.79 -0.76
CA LEU A 71 -18.51 2.86 0.31
C LEU A 71 -19.11 3.26 1.66
N LEU A 72 -20.18 4.06 1.64
CA LEU A 72 -20.80 4.62 2.84
C LEU A 72 -22.08 3.87 3.18
N GLU A 73 -22.26 3.57 4.46
CA GLU A 73 -23.43 2.88 4.98
C GLU A 73 -24.42 3.89 5.60
N PRO A 74 -25.73 3.58 5.73
CA PRO A 74 -26.68 4.51 6.36
C PRO A 74 -26.27 5.00 7.76
N ALA A 75 -25.55 4.17 8.51
CA ALA A 75 -24.97 4.57 9.81
C ALA A 75 -23.92 5.69 9.69
N ASP A 76 -23.18 5.76 8.58
CA ASP A 76 -22.25 6.85 8.29
C ASP A 76 -22.97 8.17 8.07
N HIS A 77 -24.14 8.13 7.41
CA HIS A 77 -24.99 9.30 7.22
C HIS A 77 -25.42 9.89 8.56
N GLN A 78 -25.95 9.04 9.45
CA GLN A 78 -26.34 9.44 10.79
C GLN A 78 -25.15 9.98 11.60
N ARG A 79 -23.98 9.36 11.45
CA ARG A 79 -22.73 9.81 12.09
C ARG A 79 -22.32 11.19 11.62
N LEU A 80 -22.38 11.46 10.31
CA LEU A 80 -22.10 12.76 9.71
C LEU A 80 -23.10 13.82 10.16
N ALA A 81 -24.40 13.50 10.20
CA ALA A 81 -25.43 14.42 10.65
C ALA A 81 -25.25 14.83 12.12
N ARG A 82 -24.77 13.92 12.96
CA ARG A 82 -24.55 14.14 14.40
C ARG A 82 -23.13 14.60 14.76
N GLY A 83 -22.20 14.66 13.80
CA GLY A 83 -20.79 14.98 14.05
C GLY A 83 -20.05 13.99 14.97
N LYS A 84 -20.53 12.74 15.09
CA LYS A 84 -20.00 11.80 16.10
C LYS A 84 -18.60 11.29 15.71
N GLY A 85 -17.61 11.53 16.56
CA GLY A 85 -16.25 10.99 16.40
C GLY A 85 -15.53 11.53 15.17
N LEU A 86 -15.79 12.79 14.80
CA LEU A 86 -15.14 13.50 13.70
C LEU A 86 -14.66 14.86 14.22
N ALA A 87 -13.37 15.15 14.07
CA ALA A 87 -12.82 16.43 14.47
C ALA A 87 -13.32 17.54 13.51
N ILE A 88 -13.59 18.72 14.05
CA ILE A 88 -13.91 19.90 13.24
C ILE A 88 -12.64 20.31 12.49
N THR A 89 -12.71 20.34 11.17
CA THR A 89 -11.64 20.86 10.31
C THR A 89 -12.22 22.00 9.49
N PHE A 90 -11.70 23.21 9.70
CA PHE A 90 -12.13 24.39 8.96
C PHE A 90 -11.43 24.44 7.61
N LEU A 91 -12.21 24.42 6.54
CA LEU A 91 -11.73 24.60 5.17
C LEU A 91 -12.65 25.59 4.45
N PRO A 92 -12.12 26.38 3.49
CA PRO A 92 -12.99 27.10 2.58
C PRO A 92 -13.90 26.11 1.83
N PRO A 93 -15.20 26.42 1.60
CA PRO A 93 -16.11 25.50 0.90
C PRO A 93 -15.57 25.00 -0.44
N THR A 94 -14.87 25.85 -1.20
CA THR A 94 -14.20 25.48 -2.46
C THR A 94 -13.17 24.36 -2.29
N ILE A 95 -12.36 24.42 -1.23
CA ILE A 95 -11.35 23.41 -0.92
C ILE A 95 -12.00 22.13 -0.42
N ALA A 96 -13.03 22.22 0.42
CA ALA A 96 -13.74 21.05 0.93
C ALA A 96 -14.43 20.27 -0.20
N ARG A 97 -15.08 20.98 -1.14
CA ARG A 97 -15.67 20.39 -2.36
C ARG A 97 -14.62 19.66 -3.20
N LEU A 98 -13.48 20.32 -3.43
CA LEU A 98 -12.40 19.75 -4.21
C LEU A 98 -11.89 18.45 -3.57
N GLN A 99 -11.73 18.40 -2.25
CA GLN A 99 -11.26 17.20 -1.55
C GLN A 99 -12.23 16.01 -1.67
N VAL A 100 -13.53 16.25 -1.56
CA VAL A 100 -14.56 15.21 -1.78
C VAL A 100 -14.49 14.72 -3.23
N HIS A 101 -14.46 15.64 -4.18
CA HIS A 101 -14.38 15.32 -5.61
C HIS A 101 -13.12 14.50 -5.95
N GLU A 102 -11.95 14.93 -5.50
CA GLU A 102 -10.68 14.24 -5.74
C GLU A 102 -10.68 12.82 -5.17
N THR A 103 -11.28 12.62 -3.99
CA THR A 103 -11.37 11.30 -3.35
C THR A 103 -12.27 10.36 -4.15
N LEU A 104 -13.46 10.82 -4.55
CA LEU A 104 -14.38 10.03 -5.38
C LEU A 104 -13.78 9.75 -6.77
N ARG A 105 -13.13 10.74 -7.38
CA ARG A 105 -12.43 10.58 -8.67
C ARG A 105 -11.31 9.54 -8.57
N TRP A 106 -10.54 9.57 -7.49
CA TRP A 106 -9.49 8.59 -7.24
C TRP A 106 -10.05 7.18 -7.10
N TYR A 107 -11.10 7.01 -6.28
CA TYR A 107 -11.80 5.73 -6.12
C TYR A 107 -12.31 5.16 -7.46
N ARG A 108 -13.03 5.97 -8.24
CA ARG A 108 -13.57 5.58 -9.55
C ARG A 108 -12.46 5.17 -10.51
N LYS A 109 -11.37 5.94 -10.56
CA LYS A 109 -10.18 5.61 -11.38
C LYS A 109 -9.57 4.27 -10.97
N LYS A 110 -9.50 3.99 -9.66
CA LYS A 110 -8.96 2.74 -9.12
C LYS A 110 -9.87 1.55 -9.43
N LYS A 111 -11.18 1.73 -9.31
CA LYS A 111 -12.20 0.71 -9.65
C LYS A 111 -12.06 0.22 -11.08
N VAL A 112 -11.99 1.14 -12.05
CA VAL A 112 -11.84 0.81 -13.48
C VAL A 112 -10.53 0.05 -13.76
N GLY A 113 -9.47 0.33 -13.02
CA GLY A 113 -8.16 -0.29 -13.23
C GLY A 113 -7.90 -1.57 -12.43
N HIS A 114 -8.71 -1.89 -11.43
CA HIS A 114 -8.35 -2.87 -10.40
C HIS A 114 -8.15 -4.29 -10.95
N ALA A 115 -9.10 -4.81 -11.73
CA ALA A 115 -8.98 -6.14 -12.33
C ALA A 115 -7.74 -6.27 -13.25
N ARG A 116 -7.46 -5.23 -14.03
CA ARG A 116 -6.26 -5.14 -14.87
C ARG A 116 -4.99 -5.22 -14.04
N LEU A 117 -5.00 -4.66 -12.84
CA LEU A 117 -3.84 -4.59 -11.96
C LEU A 117 -3.66 -5.94 -11.23
N LEU A 118 -4.72 -6.58 -10.76
CA LEU A 118 -4.64 -7.95 -10.26
C LEU A 118 -4.10 -8.93 -11.31
N SER A 119 -4.54 -8.85 -12.57
CA SER A 119 -4.02 -9.72 -13.63
C SER A 119 -2.53 -9.47 -13.91
N TRP A 120 -2.06 -8.25 -13.73
CA TRP A 120 -0.63 -7.93 -13.75
C TRP A 120 0.15 -8.60 -12.62
N LEU A 121 -0.35 -8.53 -11.38
CA LEU A 121 0.32 -9.19 -10.24
C LEU A 121 0.41 -10.69 -10.47
N TRP A 122 -0.70 -11.30 -10.90
CA TRP A 122 -0.77 -12.71 -11.21
C TRP A 122 0.25 -13.11 -12.29
N ALA A 123 0.30 -12.35 -13.39
CA ALA A 123 1.26 -12.60 -14.47
C ALA A 123 2.72 -12.44 -14.01
N LEU A 124 3.00 -11.50 -13.09
CA LEU A 124 4.33 -11.31 -12.51
C LEU A 124 4.74 -12.51 -11.66
N ILE A 125 3.84 -13.02 -10.81
CA ILE A 125 4.10 -14.19 -9.97
C ILE A 125 4.35 -15.41 -10.85
N GLU A 126 3.47 -15.72 -11.81
CA GLU A 126 3.65 -16.89 -12.68
C GLU A 126 4.91 -16.83 -13.55
N THR A 127 5.20 -15.65 -14.12
CA THR A 127 6.40 -15.50 -14.94
C THR A 127 7.66 -15.58 -14.07
N GLY A 128 7.59 -14.99 -12.88
CA GLY A 128 8.60 -15.08 -11.84
C GLY A 128 8.96 -16.50 -11.49
N GLU A 129 7.96 -17.29 -11.11
CA GLU A 129 8.13 -18.69 -10.76
C GLU A 129 8.76 -19.50 -11.90
N LYS A 130 8.29 -19.32 -13.14
CA LYS A 130 8.87 -20.00 -14.31
C LYS A 130 10.35 -19.66 -14.49
N TRP A 131 10.74 -18.42 -14.19
CA TRP A 131 12.12 -17.98 -14.31
C TRP A 131 12.99 -18.44 -13.13
N LEU A 132 12.45 -18.50 -11.91
CA LEU A 132 13.10 -19.08 -10.74
C LEU A 132 13.41 -20.57 -11.00
N ARG A 133 12.41 -21.35 -11.44
CA ARG A 133 12.60 -22.79 -11.77
C ARG A 133 13.57 -23.06 -12.91
N SER A 134 13.79 -22.09 -13.79
CA SER A 134 14.75 -22.21 -14.89
C SER A 134 16.09 -21.53 -14.59
N GLU A 135 16.32 -21.16 -13.32
CA GLU A 135 17.56 -20.54 -12.84
C GLU A 135 17.93 -19.24 -13.59
N ARG A 136 16.92 -18.58 -14.15
CA ARG A 136 17.07 -17.28 -14.83
C ARG A 136 16.96 -16.11 -13.86
N LEU A 137 16.47 -16.38 -12.66
CA LEU A 137 16.36 -15.47 -11.52
C LEU A 137 16.77 -16.25 -10.28
N GLU A 138 17.52 -15.62 -9.39
CA GLU A 138 17.85 -16.17 -8.08
C GLU A 138 16.70 -15.96 -7.09
N SER A 139 16.03 -14.80 -7.15
CA SER A 139 14.88 -14.46 -6.30
C SER A 139 13.92 -13.50 -7.01
N LEU A 140 12.67 -13.49 -6.56
CA LEU A 140 11.68 -12.47 -6.95
C LEU A 140 10.92 -11.99 -5.72
N VAL A 141 11.11 -10.71 -5.38
CA VAL A 141 10.37 -10.05 -4.30
C VAL A 141 9.44 -9.01 -4.90
N LEU A 142 8.14 -9.14 -4.62
CA LEU A 142 7.12 -8.21 -5.06
C LEU A 142 6.58 -7.42 -3.85
N PRO A 143 6.97 -6.15 -3.66
CA PRO A 143 6.30 -5.28 -2.70
C PRO A 143 4.85 -5.02 -3.16
N ILE A 144 3.89 -5.52 -2.39
CA ILE A 144 2.47 -5.51 -2.74
C ILE A 144 1.69 -4.49 -1.91
N ILE A 145 1.89 -4.40 -0.58
CA ILE A 145 1.12 -3.53 0.32
C ILE A 145 2.07 -2.80 1.28
N ASP A 146 1.97 -1.47 1.42
CA ASP A 146 2.91 -0.70 2.28
C ASP A 146 2.43 -0.53 3.72
N LYS A 147 1.13 -0.71 3.94
CA LYS A 147 0.52 -0.68 5.26
C LYS A 147 -0.65 -1.63 5.18
N VAL A 148 -0.55 -2.76 5.87
CA VAL A 148 -1.63 -3.76 5.93
C VAL A 148 -2.61 -3.42 7.04
N PHE A 149 -2.11 -2.83 8.12
CA PHE A 149 -2.88 -2.59 9.33
C PHE A 149 -2.89 -1.12 9.72
N ILE A 150 -4.08 -0.53 9.81
CA ILE A 150 -4.28 0.82 10.34
C ILE A 150 -4.61 0.68 11.83
N SER A 151 -3.65 1.09 12.68
CA SER A 151 -3.74 0.95 14.14
C SER A 151 -4.97 1.59 14.78
N SER A 152 -5.61 2.56 14.11
CA SER A 152 -6.83 3.25 14.55
C SER A 152 -8.13 2.63 14.03
N GLN A 153 -8.08 1.64 13.14
CA GLN A 153 -9.27 1.00 12.52
C GLN A 153 -9.23 -0.53 12.67
N ARG A 154 -8.57 -0.99 13.74
CA ARG A 154 -8.11 -2.37 14.00
C ARG A 154 -9.04 -3.50 13.53
N ASP A 155 -10.35 -3.35 13.72
CA ASP A 155 -11.33 -4.39 13.36
C ASP A 155 -11.75 -4.37 11.88
N GLN A 156 -11.61 -3.24 11.18
CA GLN A 156 -12.06 -3.07 9.79
C GLN A 156 -11.04 -3.60 8.76
N ASP A 157 -9.79 -3.81 9.18
CA ASP A 157 -8.68 -4.23 8.33
C ASP A 157 -8.48 -5.76 8.29
N LEU A 158 -9.24 -6.51 9.09
CA LEU A 158 -9.00 -7.94 9.32
C LEU A 158 -9.43 -8.84 8.17
N THR A 159 -10.39 -8.42 7.36
CA THR A 159 -10.97 -9.28 6.31
C THR A 159 -10.21 -9.19 4.98
N TYR A 160 -9.48 -8.09 4.75
CA TYR A 160 -8.83 -7.84 3.46
C TYR A 160 -7.69 -8.82 3.16
N LEU A 161 -6.71 -8.91 4.07
CA LEU A 161 -5.53 -9.76 3.86
C LEU A 161 -5.88 -11.25 3.69
N PRO A 162 -6.73 -11.85 4.55
CA PRO A 162 -7.31 -13.18 4.34
C PRO A 162 -7.82 -13.44 2.92
N LEU A 163 -8.67 -12.55 2.41
CA LEU A 163 -9.25 -12.71 1.08
C LEU A 163 -8.19 -12.55 -0.03
N PHE A 164 -7.23 -11.64 0.17
CA PHE A 164 -6.09 -11.47 -0.72
C PHE A 164 -5.24 -12.74 -0.80
N VAL A 165 -4.81 -13.27 0.35
CA VAL A 165 -4.00 -14.50 0.44
C VAL A 165 -4.77 -15.68 -0.17
N GLN A 166 -6.06 -15.81 0.11
CA GLN A 166 -6.89 -16.87 -0.46
C GLN A 166 -6.98 -16.80 -1.99
N LEU A 167 -7.10 -15.59 -2.56
CA LEU A 167 -7.18 -15.40 -4.01
C LEU A 167 -5.91 -15.91 -4.70
N PHE A 168 -4.74 -15.58 -4.16
CA PHE A 168 -3.43 -15.92 -4.73
C PHE A 168 -2.94 -17.32 -4.32
N SER A 169 -3.48 -17.92 -3.26
CA SER A 169 -3.17 -19.31 -2.88
C SER A 169 -3.78 -20.33 -3.85
N ARG A 170 -4.69 -19.91 -4.75
CA ARG A 170 -5.26 -20.75 -5.81
C ARG A 170 -4.36 -20.90 -7.03
N MET A 171 -3.26 -20.17 -7.08
CA MET A 171 -2.27 -20.33 -8.14
C MET A 171 -1.60 -21.69 -8.01
N ASP A 172 -1.29 -22.33 -9.14
CA ASP A 172 -0.50 -23.58 -9.17
C ASP A 172 0.85 -23.42 -8.46
N SER A 173 1.32 -22.19 -8.31
CA SER A 173 2.53 -21.83 -7.56
C SER A 173 2.20 -20.64 -6.68
N ALA A 174 1.60 -20.94 -5.53
CA ALA A 174 1.23 -19.95 -4.53
C ALA A 174 2.51 -19.23 -4.03
N PRO A 175 2.52 -17.89 -4.00
CA PRO A 175 3.67 -17.15 -3.50
C PRO A 175 3.78 -17.27 -1.98
N LEU A 176 4.99 -17.06 -1.46
CA LEU A 176 5.22 -16.77 -0.06
C LEU A 176 4.82 -15.33 0.25
N PHE A 177 3.99 -15.14 1.28
CA PHE A 177 3.56 -13.84 1.77
C PHE A 177 4.37 -13.47 3.01
N LEU A 178 5.02 -12.30 2.95
CA LEU A 178 5.81 -11.75 4.06
C LEU A 178 5.18 -10.44 4.53
N LEU A 179 4.73 -10.42 5.79
CA LEU A 179 4.30 -9.21 6.49
C LEU A 179 5.48 -8.68 7.30
N ILE A 180 6.08 -7.58 6.85
CA ILE A 180 7.22 -6.96 7.55
C ILE A 180 6.68 -5.82 8.40
N ASP A 181 6.77 -5.95 9.72
CA ASP A 181 6.42 -4.89 10.65
C ASP A 181 7.65 -4.09 11.06
N ASP A 182 7.74 -2.90 10.49
CA ASP A 182 8.81 -1.94 10.68
C ASP A 182 8.43 -0.87 11.73
N THR A 183 7.77 -1.26 12.82
CA THR A 183 7.40 -0.34 13.92
C THR A 183 8.43 -0.32 15.05
N SER A 184 8.73 0.88 15.56
CA SER A 184 9.71 1.10 16.63
C SER A 184 9.17 0.83 18.05
N ARG A 185 7.86 0.61 18.23
CA ARG A 185 7.23 0.48 19.56
C ARG A 185 7.47 -0.88 20.20
N ALA A 186 8.06 -0.91 21.39
CA ALA A 186 8.56 -2.10 22.08
C ALA A 186 7.50 -3.15 22.51
N ALA A 187 6.20 -2.80 22.63
CA ALA A 187 5.18 -3.73 23.15
C ALA A 187 3.84 -3.66 22.40
N HIS A 188 3.22 -4.84 22.23
CA HIS A 188 1.87 -5.05 21.65
C HIS A 188 1.66 -4.39 20.28
N PRO A 189 2.39 -4.83 19.24
CA PRO A 189 2.14 -4.33 17.89
C PRO A 189 0.67 -4.59 17.55
N SER A 190 0.01 -3.59 16.96
CA SER A 190 -1.44 -3.73 16.70
C SER A 190 -1.73 -4.83 15.68
N LEU A 191 -0.72 -5.24 14.90
CA LEU A 191 -0.76 -6.40 14.02
C LEU A 191 -0.88 -7.73 14.80
N GLN A 192 -0.38 -7.85 16.04
CA GLN A 192 -0.53 -9.08 16.84
C GLN A 192 -2.00 -9.47 17.01
N LEU A 193 -2.87 -8.50 17.29
CA LEU A 193 -4.31 -8.73 17.43
C LEU A 193 -4.93 -9.29 16.14
N ALA A 194 -4.43 -8.84 14.98
CA ALA A 194 -4.87 -9.36 13.70
C ALA A 194 -4.36 -10.78 13.47
N ILE A 195 -3.08 -11.03 13.78
CA ILE A 195 -2.43 -12.33 13.68
C ILE A 195 -3.15 -13.37 14.53
N ASP A 196 -3.49 -13.04 15.78
CA ASP A 196 -4.19 -13.96 16.67
C ASP A 196 -5.56 -14.38 16.13
N ARG A 197 -6.26 -13.46 15.45
CA ARG A 197 -7.53 -13.78 14.75
C ARG A 197 -7.28 -14.59 13.49
N TRP A 198 -6.25 -14.27 12.70
CA TRP A 198 -5.93 -14.99 11.47
C TRP A 198 -5.42 -16.40 11.72
N ARG A 199 -4.70 -16.66 12.81
CA ARG A 199 -4.25 -18.01 13.22
C ARG A 199 -5.40 -19.01 13.38
N GLN A 200 -6.62 -18.53 13.60
CA GLN A 200 -7.81 -19.40 13.66
C GLN A 200 -8.31 -19.84 12.29
N GLN A 201 -7.88 -19.18 11.21
CA GLN A 201 -8.42 -19.36 9.84
C GLN A 201 -7.35 -19.69 8.79
N TYR A 202 -6.08 -19.37 9.06
CA TYR A 202 -4.95 -19.52 8.15
C TYR A 202 -3.73 -20.03 8.90
N ASP A 203 -2.94 -20.85 8.23
CA ASP A 203 -1.62 -21.23 8.71
C ASP A 203 -0.71 -20.01 8.67
N PHE A 204 -0.51 -19.43 9.84
CA PHE A 204 0.23 -18.19 10.04
C PHE A 204 1.42 -18.46 10.94
N HIS A 205 2.62 -18.08 10.48
CA HIS A 205 3.82 -18.17 11.31
C HIS A 205 4.37 -16.78 11.64
N GLY A 206 4.41 -16.46 12.93
CA GLY A 206 5.06 -15.25 13.43
C GLY A 206 6.53 -15.51 13.69
N LEU A 207 7.38 -14.52 13.49
CA LEU A 207 8.81 -14.53 13.78
C LEU A 207 9.19 -13.30 14.60
N GLY A 208 10.19 -13.46 15.46
CA GLY A 208 10.63 -12.45 16.41
C GLY A 208 9.53 -12.07 17.40
N VAL A 209 9.11 -10.81 17.47
CA VAL A 209 8.11 -10.38 18.48
C VAL A 209 6.72 -11.05 18.32
N TYR A 210 6.46 -11.68 17.17
CA TYR A 210 5.22 -12.41 16.89
C TYR A 210 5.26 -13.90 17.28
N ASP A 211 6.44 -14.41 17.63
CA ASP A 211 6.61 -15.76 18.14
C ASP A 211 6.75 -15.74 19.67
N SER A 212 5.87 -16.46 20.35
CA SER A 212 5.88 -16.62 21.81
C SER A 212 7.10 -17.41 22.32
N GLN A 213 7.78 -18.15 21.44
CA GLN A 213 8.97 -18.96 21.74
C GLN A 213 10.21 -18.44 21.01
N ALA A 214 10.20 -17.18 20.55
CA ALA A 214 11.27 -16.63 19.72
C ALA A 214 12.63 -16.69 20.43
N ASP A 215 13.62 -17.29 19.77
CA ASP A 215 15.03 -17.18 20.17
C ASP A 215 15.66 -15.93 19.54
N PRO A 216 16.35 -15.06 20.30
CA PRO A 216 17.18 -13.99 19.74
C PRO A 216 18.20 -14.43 18.69
N GLU A 217 18.63 -15.69 18.74
CA GLU A 217 19.59 -16.29 17.81
C GLU A 217 18.92 -16.95 16.59
N ASP A 218 17.59 -17.07 16.55
CA ASP A 218 16.89 -17.63 15.40
C ASP A 218 17.09 -16.77 14.16
N GLU A 219 17.68 -17.35 13.11
CA GLU A 219 17.78 -16.70 11.81
C GLU A 219 16.41 -16.73 11.09
N PRO A 220 15.76 -15.57 10.85
CA PRO A 220 14.41 -15.56 10.29
C PRO A 220 14.34 -16.16 8.89
N PHE A 221 15.41 -16.01 8.10
CA PHE A 221 15.48 -16.53 6.74
C PHE A 221 15.45 -18.06 6.71
N GLU A 222 16.31 -18.71 7.51
CA GLU A 222 16.37 -20.18 7.62
C GLU A 222 15.05 -20.75 8.16
N THR A 223 14.42 -20.06 9.11
CA THR A 223 13.11 -20.45 9.62
C THR A 223 12.03 -20.38 8.54
N ILE A 224 12.03 -19.34 7.70
CA ILE A 224 11.10 -19.23 6.56
C ILE A 224 11.34 -20.37 5.57
N LEU A 225 12.61 -20.63 5.20
CA LEU A 225 12.94 -21.68 4.24
C LEU A 225 12.48 -23.05 4.71
N SER A 226 12.81 -23.42 5.95
CA SER A 226 12.46 -24.73 6.53
C SER A 226 10.95 -24.96 6.66
N ARG A 227 10.17 -23.88 6.87
CA ARG A 227 8.71 -23.95 7.05
C ARG A 227 7.88 -23.65 5.80
N SER A 228 8.50 -23.14 4.73
CA SER A 228 7.85 -22.71 3.49
C SER A 228 7.03 -23.82 2.79
N SER A 229 7.36 -25.09 3.03
CA SER A 229 6.61 -26.24 2.53
C SER A 229 5.25 -26.45 3.20
N ARG A 230 5.02 -25.86 4.38
CA ARG A 230 3.80 -26.03 5.20
C ARG A 230 3.07 -24.72 5.44
N VAL A 231 3.80 -23.60 5.45
CA VAL A 231 3.26 -22.27 5.73
C VAL A 231 3.63 -21.33 4.60
N ASN A 232 2.66 -20.59 4.09
CA ASN A 232 2.87 -19.60 3.03
C ASN A 232 2.69 -18.15 3.50
N LEU A 233 2.33 -17.91 4.77
CA LEU A 233 2.12 -16.58 5.33
C LEU A 233 2.92 -16.39 6.62
N PHE A 234 3.87 -15.46 6.56
CA PHE A 234 4.76 -15.12 7.67
C PHE A 234 4.56 -13.66 8.10
N ALA A 235 4.61 -13.38 9.40
CA ALA A 235 4.93 -12.03 9.90
C ALA A 235 6.28 -11.99 10.56
N LEU A 236 7.08 -11.02 10.15
CA LEU A 236 8.40 -10.79 10.67
C LEU A 236 8.46 -9.43 11.34
N ARG A 237 8.93 -9.44 12.58
CA ARG A 237 9.53 -8.26 13.19
C ARG A 237 10.67 -8.71 14.11
N PRO A 238 11.91 -8.24 13.87
CA PRO A 238 13.05 -8.58 14.71
C PRO A 238 12.80 -8.34 16.19
N LEU A 239 13.41 -9.14 17.05
CA LEU A 239 13.38 -8.95 18.52
C LEU A 239 14.14 -7.71 18.97
N THR A 240 14.97 -7.13 18.11
CA THR A 240 15.82 -6.00 18.44
C THR A 240 15.01 -4.73 18.70
N GLN A 241 15.24 -4.12 19.87
CA GLN A 241 14.66 -2.85 20.28
C GLN A 241 15.60 -1.68 19.92
N VAL A 242 16.11 -1.64 18.69
CA VAL A 242 16.93 -0.50 18.25
C VAL A 242 16.04 0.74 18.19
N HIS A 243 16.27 1.69 19.10
CA HIS A 243 15.62 2.99 19.08
C HIS A 243 16.66 4.10 18.96
N ASN A 244 16.93 4.49 17.72
CA ASN A 244 17.90 5.52 17.33
C ASN A 244 17.21 6.57 16.45
N PRO A 245 16.29 7.38 17.00
CA PRO A 245 15.49 8.29 16.20
C PRO A 245 16.37 9.35 15.52
N LEU A 246 16.40 9.34 14.19
CA LEU A 246 17.10 10.32 13.36
C LEU A 246 16.11 11.07 12.48
N SER A 247 16.16 12.40 12.49
CA SER A 247 15.34 13.18 11.55
C SER A 247 15.85 13.04 10.12
N LEU A 248 14.95 13.13 9.13
CA LEU A 248 15.34 13.13 7.72
C LEU A 248 16.38 14.23 7.42
N ASN A 249 16.26 15.42 8.03
CA ASN A 249 17.23 16.49 7.84
C ASN A 249 18.64 16.07 8.29
N THR A 250 18.73 15.36 9.42
CA THR A 250 20.01 14.82 9.92
C THR A 250 20.56 13.80 8.93
N LEU A 251 19.74 12.85 8.47
CA LEU A 251 20.15 11.83 7.49
C LEU A 251 20.69 12.44 6.19
N LEU A 252 20.05 13.50 5.69
CA LEU A 252 20.48 14.17 4.46
C LEU A 252 21.79 14.95 4.64
N THR A 253 22.01 15.49 5.84
CA THR A 253 23.19 16.29 6.19
C THR A 253 24.40 15.42 6.49
N THR A 254 24.26 14.44 7.38
CA THR A 254 25.38 13.62 7.86
C THR A 254 25.66 12.41 6.97
N ARG A 255 24.62 11.89 6.29
CA ARG A 255 24.68 10.70 5.42
C ARG A 255 25.48 9.56 6.06
N PRO A 256 25.08 9.07 7.25
CA PRO A 256 25.85 8.06 7.95
C PRO A 256 25.92 6.80 7.08
N GLN A 257 27.12 6.29 6.83
CA GLN A 257 27.31 5.07 6.03
C GLN A 257 26.62 3.85 6.68
N SER A 258 26.53 3.86 8.00
CA SER A 258 25.98 2.81 8.85
C SER A 258 24.47 2.91 9.08
N PHE A 259 23.77 3.93 8.54
CA PHE A 259 22.34 4.14 8.79
C PHE A 259 21.45 2.91 8.47
N LEU A 260 21.80 2.13 7.45
CA LEU A 260 21.07 0.91 7.06
C LEU A 260 21.59 -0.35 7.77
N SER A 261 22.51 -0.23 8.72
CA SER A 261 22.97 -1.37 9.50
C SER A 261 21.88 -1.85 10.46
N PRO A 262 21.79 -3.16 10.75
CA PRO A 262 20.82 -3.69 11.70
C PRO A 262 20.89 -3.06 13.10
N THR A 263 22.06 -2.54 13.48
CA THR A 263 22.33 -1.93 14.78
C THR A 263 21.94 -0.46 14.87
N GLU A 264 21.81 0.24 13.73
CA GLU A 264 21.52 1.68 13.70
C GLU A 264 20.18 2.03 13.06
N TYR A 265 19.65 1.15 12.19
CA TYR A 265 18.41 1.42 11.47
C TYR A 265 17.22 1.53 12.44
N ASP A 266 16.61 2.72 12.50
CA ASP A 266 15.36 2.98 13.20
C ASP A 266 14.40 3.63 12.21
N SER A 267 13.23 3.01 12.01
CA SER A 267 12.24 3.43 11.02
C SER A 267 11.52 4.75 11.34
N SER A 268 11.67 5.30 12.55
CA SER A 268 11.04 6.55 12.98
C SER A 268 11.49 7.79 12.20
N TRP A 269 12.56 7.70 11.40
CA TRP A 269 12.99 8.79 10.52
C TRP A 269 11.93 9.27 9.53
N LYS A 270 10.96 8.39 9.20
CA LYS A 270 9.84 8.67 8.29
C LYS A 270 8.63 9.30 8.97
N ASP A 271 8.64 9.39 10.30
CA ASP A 271 7.50 9.90 11.07
C ASP A 271 7.27 11.38 10.77
N ASN A 272 5.99 11.77 10.66
CA ASN A 272 5.55 13.12 10.32
C ASN A 272 6.06 13.66 8.97
N LEU A 273 6.42 12.78 8.01
CA LEU A 273 6.81 13.16 6.64
C LEU A 273 5.73 12.78 5.62
N PRO A 274 4.56 13.44 5.62
CA PRO A 274 3.44 13.12 4.75
C PRO A 274 3.78 13.11 3.25
N PHE A 275 4.72 13.95 2.82
CA PHE A 275 5.12 14.05 1.42
C PHE A 275 5.73 12.75 0.86
N LEU A 276 6.35 11.92 1.72
CA LEU A 276 6.86 10.59 1.33
C LEU A 276 5.75 9.67 0.84
N TYR A 277 4.53 9.92 1.31
CA TYR A 277 3.35 9.14 0.95
C TYR A 277 2.52 9.82 -0.15
N HIS A 278 2.93 11.00 -0.63
CA HIS A 278 2.20 11.73 -1.66
C HIS A 278 2.11 10.91 -2.96
N GLY A 279 0.89 10.73 -3.48
CA GLY A 279 0.61 9.91 -4.67
C GLY A 279 0.75 8.41 -4.46
N THR A 280 0.90 7.95 -3.22
CA THR A 280 0.91 6.51 -2.88
C THR A 280 -0.46 6.05 -2.39
N GLN A 281 -0.66 4.74 -2.20
CA GLN A 281 -1.93 4.23 -1.63
C GLN A 281 -2.15 4.58 -0.16
N VAL A 282 -1.08 4.79 0.59
CA VAL A 282 -1.17 5.18 2.01
C VAL A 282 -1.35 6.68 2.19
N ALA A 283 -1.36 7.41 1.08
CA ALA A 283 -1.61 8.83 1.04
C ALA A 283 -2.79 9.30 1.89
N PRO A 284 -3.98 8.66 1.81
CA PRO A 284 -5.14 9.09 2.58
C PRO A 284 -4.94 8.98 4.10
N PHE A 285 -3.97 8.19 4.58
CA PHE A 285 -3.65 8.04 6.01
C PHE A 285 -2.57 8.98 6.50
N ALA A 286 -1.84 9.64 5.61
CA ALA A 286 -0.69 10.45 5.96
C ALA A 286 -1.06 11.85 6.51
N GLY A 287 -2.28 12.08 6.98
CA GLY A 287 -2.72 13.40 7.48
C GLY A 287 -2.86 14.46 6.39
N ALA A 288 -3.25 15.68 6.75
CA ALA A 288 -3.45 16.78 5.80
C ALA A 288 -2.12 17.38 5.33
N TRP A 289 -1.63 16.93 4.17
CA TRP A 289 -0.33 17.35 3.60
C TRP A 289 -0.17 18.84 3.38
N LYS A 290 -1.29 19.53 3.10
CA LYS A 290 -1.30 20.97 2.79
C LYS A 290 -1.00 21.87 4.00
N GLN A 291 -0.95 21.31 5.21
CA GLN A 291 -0.63 22.07 6.44
C GLN A 291 0.72 21.71 7.05
N ALA A 292 1.34 20.59 6.65
CA ALA A 292 2.57 20.09 7.27
C ALA A 292 3.85 20.56 6.57
N GLU A 293 3.81 20.78 5.26
CA GLU A 293 5.01 21.03 4.45
C GLU A 293 5.04 22.45 3.87
N GLN A 294 6.22 23.08 3.88
CA GLN A 294 6.45 24.38 3.25
C GLN A 294 6.65 24.31 1.72
N PHE A 295 6.65 23.09 1.14
CA PHE A 295 6.95 22.85 -0.26
C PHE A 295 5.88 21.99 -0.94
N SER A 296 5.81 22.08 -2.27
CA SER A 296 4.92 21.22 -3.06
C SER A 296 5.44 19.78 -3.04
N PRO A 297 4.63 18.78 -2.65
CA PRO A 297 5.02 17.38 -2.73
C PRO A 297 4.95 16.83 -4.18
N THR A 298 4.74 17.69 -5.19
CA THR A 298 4.78 17.33 -6.61
C THR A 298 6.11 17.77 -7.22
N LEU A 299 6.83 16.81 -7.80
CA LEU A 299 8.05 17.02 -8.56
C LEU A 299 7.73 17.32 -10.02
N LEU A 300 8.50 18.21 -10.63
CA LEU A 300 8.50 18.41 -12.08
C LEU A 300 9.53 17.45 -12.70
N THR A 301 9.06 16.55 -13.56
CA THR A 301 9.92 15.62 -14.31
C THR A 301 9.83 15.94 -15.80
N SER A 302 10.74 15.40 -16.62
CA SER A 302 10.64 15.50 -18.08
C SER A 302 9.35 14.91 -18.66
N ALA A 303 8.69 13.99 -17.94
CA ALA A 303 7.40 13.41 -18.30
C ALA A 303 6.19 14.17 -17.69
N GLY A 304 6.43 15.37 -17.12
CA GLY A 304 5.42 16.19 -16.46
C GLY A 304 5.42 16.07 -14.92
N PRO A 305 4.39 16.62 -14.26
CA PRO A 305 4.26 16.59 -12.81
C PRO A 305 4.10 15.16 -12.27
N MET A 306 4.86 14.82 -11.23
CA MET A 306 4.82 13.52 -10.55
C MET A 306 4.81 13.70 -9.04
N ALA A 307 3.94 12.97 -8.34
CA ALA A 307 3.92 12.98 -6.89
C ALA A 307 5.22 12.41 -6.29
N PHE A 308 5.76 13.05 -5.24
CA PHE A 308 7.04 12.70 -4.62
C PHE A 308 7.07 11.25 -4.16
N GLY A 309 6.08 10.78 -3.42
CA GLY A 309 6.05 9.40 -2.93
C GLY A 309 6.03 8.36 -4.06
N THR A 310 5.31 8.65 -5.15
CA THR A 310 5.36 7.81 -6.37
C THR A 310 6.77 7.77 -6.97
N TYR A 311 7.41 8.94 -7.12
CA TYR A 311 8.77 9.05 -7.64
C TYR A 311 9.79 8.33 -6.75
N TYR A 312 9.75 8.60 -5.44
CA TYR A 312 10.66 8.04 -4.45
C TYR A 312 10.64 6.52 -4.48
N ARG A 313 9.44 5.91 -4.47
CA ARG A 313 9.28 4.45 -4.56
C ARG A 313 9.76 3.89 -5.88
N HIS A 314 9.45 4.56 -6.98
CA HIS A 314 9.94 4.17 -8.30
C HIS A 314 11.48 4.16 -8.32
N ARG A 315 12.11 5.20 -7.75
CA ARG A 315 13.56 5.32 -7.70
C ARG A 315 14.21 4.30 -6.77
N LEU A 316 13.67 4.09 -5.57
CA LEU A 316 14.15 3.05 -4.65
C LEU A 316 14.11 1.68 -5.29
N ARG A 317 12.99 1.32 -5.93
CA ARG A 317 12.84 0.03 -6.60
C ARG A 317 13.81 -0.11 -7.76
N GLN A 318 14.00 0.95 -8.55
CA GLN A 318 15.00 0.96 -9.61
C GLN A 318 16.40 0.70 -9.05
N LEU A 319 16.81 1.41 -8.00
CA LEU A 319 18.13 1.27 -7.38
C LEU A 319 18.34 -0.12 -6.76
N ALA A 320 17.32 -0.67 -6.10
CA ALA A 320 17.35 -2.02 -5.54
C ALA A 320 17.58 -3.08 -6.63
N LEU A 321 16.88 -2.96 -7.77
CA LEU A 321 17.04 -3.88 -8.89
C LEU A 321 18.36 -3.70 -9.63
N GLU A 322 18.85 -2.46 -9.79
CA GLU A 322 20.18 -2.17 -10.34
C GLU A 322 21.27 -2.84 -9.48
N ARG A 323 21.14 -2.81 -8.15
CA ARG A 323 22.04 -3.53 -7.23
C ARG A 323 21.99 -5.05 -7.40
N LEU A 324 20.83 -5.60 -7.78
CA LEU A 324 20.64 -7.03 -8.06
C LEU A 324 21.07 -7.43 -9.49
N GLY A 325 21.78 -6.55 -10.21
CA GLY A 325 22.32 -6.87 -11.55
C GLY A 325 21.32 -6.75 -12.70
N PHE A 326 20.09 -6.28 -12.44
CA PHE A 326 19.16 -5.89 -13.51
C PHE A 326 19.59 -4.54 -14.07
N ALA A 327 20.64 -4.53 -14.88
CA ALA A 327 21.14 -3.34 -15.52
C ALA A 327 20.04 -2.74 -16.43
N ARG A 328 19.97 -1.41 -16.49
CA ARG A 328 19.42 -0.73 -17.66
C ARG A 328 20.17 -1.25 -18.86
N GLU A 329 19.54 -2.06 -19.70
CA GLU A 329 19.99 -2.15 -21.09
C GLU A 329 20.10 -0.71 -21.57
N LYS A 330 21.33 -0.29 -21.91
CA LYS A 330 21.60 1.03 -22.46
C LYS A 330 20.81 1.12 -23.77
N SER A 331 19.57 1.61 -23.69
CA SER A 331 18.88 2.23 -24.81
C SER A 331 19.69 3.49 -25.15
N ARG A 332 20.75 3.27 -25.92
CA ARG A 332 21.22 4.24 -26.89
C ARG A 332 20.22 4.21 -28.04
N ALA A 333 19.95 5.40 -28.57
CA ALA A 333 18.95 5.73 -29.58
C ALA A 333 17.58 6.11 -29.01
N ASP A 334 17.16 7.30 -29.44
CA ASP A 334 15.81 7.84 -29.39
C ASP A 334 14.74 6.76 -29.33
N ASP A 335 14.01 6.70 -28.22
CA ASP A 335 12.66 6.15 -28.25
C ASP A 335 11.83 6.84 -27.18
N SER A 336 10.92 7.68 -27.66
CA SER A 336 9.72 8.08 -26.95
C SER A 336 9.10 6.86 -26.26
N HIS A 337 9.17 6.84 -24.93
CA HIS A 337 8.55 5.83 -24.07
C HIS A 337 9.11 4.41 -24.21
N SER A 338 10.32 4.18 -23.66
CA SER A 338 10.79 2.79 -23.47
C SER A 338 9.72 1.97 -22.73
N SER A 339 9.38 0.81 -23.31
CA SER A 339 8.34 -0.09 -22.78
C SER A 339 8.56 -0.43 -21.32
N LEU A 340 9.83 -0.51 -20.88
CA LEU A 340 10.26 -0.69 -19.50
C LEU A 340 9.77 0.44 -18.58
N HIS A 341 9.89 1.71 -18.98
CA HIS A 341 9.41 2.83 -18.16
C HIS A 341 7.88 2.82 -17.97
N HIS A 342 7.13 2.45 -19.02
CA HIS A 342 5.68 2.26 -18.91
C HIS A 342 5.33 1.10 -17.97
N LEU A 343 6.03 -0.02 -18.09
CA LEU A 343 5.93 -1.19 -17.23
C LEU A 343 6.20 -0.87 -15.76
N TRP A 344 7.28 -0.14 -15.47
CA TRP A 344 7.61 0.31 -14.13
C TRP A 344 6.55 1.24 -13.55
N ARG A 345 5.96 2.10 -14.39
CA ARG A 345 4.87 2.98 -14.00
C ARG A 345 3.61 2.19 -13.63
N GLU A 346 3.25 1.19 -14.42
CA GLU A 346 2.10 0.30 -14.16
C GLU A 346 2.35 -0.56 -12.91
N TYR A 347 3.55 -1.10 -12.71
CA TYR A 347 3.88 -1.85 -11.49
C TYR A 347 3.96 -0.97 -10.24
N ALA A 348 4.41 0.27 -10.36
CA ALA A 348 4.31 1.26 -9.29
C ALA A 348 2.83 1.59 -9.00
N GLN A 349 1.95 1.60 -10.01
CA GLN A 349 0.51 1.72 -9.77
C GLN A 349 -0.06 0.48 -9.08
N LEU A 350 0.42 -0.72 -9.40
CA LEU A 350 0.02 -1.99 -8.77
C LEU A 350 0.26 -1.99 -7.26
N ALA A 351 1.46 -1.63 -6.82
CA ALA A 351 1.78 -1.45 -5.39
C ALA A 351 1.02 -0.29 -4.73
N ASN A 352 0.24 0.47 -5.52
CA ASN A 352 -0.68 1.49 -5.06
C ASN A 352 -2.16 1.08 -5.24
N LEU A 353 -2.45 -0.19 -5.55
CA LEU A 353 -3.80 -0.77 -5.73
C LEU A 353 -4.15 -1.82 -4.67
N LEU A 354 -3.15 -2.47 -4.09
CA LEU A 354 -3.23 -3.55 -3.12
C LEU A 354 -2.62 -3.06 -1.82
#